data_AF-A0A2M8PLX7-F1
#
_entry.id   AF-A0A2M8PLX7-F1
#
_cell.length_a   1.000
_cell.length_b   1.000
_cell.length_c   1.000
_cell.angle_alpha   90.00
_cell.angle_beta   90.00
_cell.angle_gamma   90.00
#
_symmetry.space_group_name_H-M   'P 1'
#
loop_
_entity.id
_entity.type
_entity.pdbx_description
1 polymer ?
#
loop_
_entity_poly.entity_id
_entity_poly.type
_entity_poly.pdbx_seq_one_letter_code
_entity_poly.pdbx_strand_id
1 'polypeptide(L)' 'MPVITIDGIEIEVKKGTTVIQAAEQVGIEIPRYCYHPGLSIVGVCRICLV' A
#
# COMPACT_ATOMS: atom_id res chain seq x y z
N MET A 1 9.40 4.08 -13.90
CA MET A 1 8.67 3.16 -13.01
C MET A 1 7.18 3.57 -13.03
N PRO A 2 6.20 2.82 -12.48
CA PRO A 2 4.80 3.29 -12.50
C PRO A 2 4.60 4.55 -11.66
N VAL A 3 3.80 5.48 -12.18
CA VAL A 3 3.33 6.68 -11.48
C VAL A 3 1.88 6.44 -11.03
N ILE A 4 1.58 6.75 -9.78
CA ILE A 4 0.25 6.64 -9.19
C ILE A 4 -0.10 7.90 -8.40
N THR A 5 -1.39 8.09 -8.12
CA THR A 5 -1.90 9.21 -7.32
C THR A 5 -2.57 8.68 -6.06
N ILE A 6 -2.16 9.16 -4.89
CA ILE A 6 -2.77 8.83 -3.58
C ILE A 6 -3.21 10.14 -2.95
N ASP A 7 -4.52 10.31 -2.71
CA ASP A 7 -5.11 11.52 -2.12
C ASP A 7 -4.65 12.84 -2.78
N GLY A 8 -4.50 12.81 -4.12
CA GLY A 8 -4.05 13.96 -4.91
C GLY A 8 -2.53 14.16 -4.97
N ILE A 9 -1.75 13.32 -4.29
CA ILE A 9 -0.29 13.33 -4.32
C ILE A 9 0.19 12.36 -5.40
N GLU A 10 0.87 12.86 -6.42
CA GLU A 10 1.49 12.04 -7.46
C GLU A 10 2.85 11.51 -6.99
N ILE A 11 3.07 10.20 -7.10
CA ILE A 11 4.31 9.53 -6.72
C ILE A 11 4.75 8.48 -7.74
N GLU A 12 6.05 8.35 -7.92
CA GLU A 12 6.67 7.29 -8.71
C GLU A 12 7.12 6.14 -7.79
N VAL A 13 6.65 4.93 -8.04
CA VAL A 13 6.93 3.76 -7.19
C VAL A 13 7.58 2.63 -7.98
N LYS A 14 8.37 1.79 -7.32
CA LYS A 14 8.99 0.62 -7.98
C LYS A 14 7.91 -0.39 -8.39
N LYS A 15 8.08 -1.05 -9.55
CA LYS A 15 7.21 -2.16 -9.95
C LYS A 15 7.24 -3.27 -8.89
N GLY A 16 6.07 -3.73 -8.46
CA GLY A 16 5.91 -4.73 -7.40
C GLY A 16 5.70 -4.15 -6.00
N THR A 17 5.74 -2.81 -5.84
CA THR A 17 5.32 -2.14 -4.60
C THR A 17 3.82 -2.34 -4.39
N THR A 18 3.39 -2.70 -3.18
CA THR A 18 1.97 -2.78 -2.85
C THR A 18 1.37 -1.40 -2.63
N VAL A 19 0.05 -1.25 -2.78
CA VAL A 19 -0.63 0.03 -2.48
C VAL A 19 -0.40 0.47 -1.03
N ILE A 20 -0.32 -0.48 -0.10
CA ILE A 20 0.01 -0.24 1.31
C ILE A 20 1.39 0.43 1.45
N GLN A 21 2.42 -0.13 0.80
CA GLN A 21 3.79 0.42 0.84
C GLN A 21 3.89 1.77 0.13
N ALA A 22 3.10 1.98 -0.91
CA ALA A 22 3.07 3.26 -1.62
C ALA A 22 2.44 4.37 -0.78
N ALA A 23 1.36 4.07 -0.06
CA ALA A 23 0.72 5.01 0.88
C ALA A 23 1.67 5.41 2.02
N GLU A 24 2.47 4.47 2.53
CA GLU A 24 3.47 4.74 3.57
C GLU A 24 4.55 5.73 3.12
N GLN A 25 4.93 5.75 1.83
CA GLN A 25 5.91 6.71 1.29
C GLN A 25 5.44 8.16 1.36
N VAL A 26 4.12 8.39 1.37
CA VAL A 26 3.50 9.71 1.52
C VAL A 26 2.94 9.95 2.93
N GLY A 27 3.27 9.08 3.88
CA GLY A 27 2.87 9.22 5.28
C GLY A 27 1.41 8.84 5.57
N ILE A 28 0.75 8.10 4.67
CA ILE A 28 -0.63 7.64 4.84
C ILE A 28 -0.62 6.20 5.35
N GLU A 29 -1.19 6.00 6.54
CA GLU A 29 -1.34 4.67 7.13
C GLU A 29 -2.64 4.01 6.69
N ILE A 30 -2.55 2.92 5.91
CA ILE A 30 -3.71 2.07 5.60
C ILE A 30 -3.89 1.03 6.72
N PRO A 31 -5.02 1.02 7.45
CA PRO A 31 -5.25 0.06 8.54
C PRO A 31 -5.28 -1.37 8.03
N ARG A 32 -4.72 -2.30 8.80
CA ARG A 32 -4.54 -3.70 8.39
C ARG A 32 -4.34 -4.62 9.60
N TYR A 33 -4.89 -5.83 9.52
CA TYR A 33 -4.59 -6.90 10.49
C TYR A 33 -3.86 -8.09 9.87
N CYS A 34 -4.25 -8.50 8.67
CA CYS A 34 -3.72 -9.73 8.08
C CYS A 34 -2.46 -9.54 7.22
N TYR A 35 -1.90 -8.32 7.14
CA TYR A 35 -0.69 -8.03 6.36
C TYR A 35 0.48 -7.71 7.28
N HIS A 36 1.64 -8.31 6.99
CA HIS A 36 2.92 -8.02 7.63
C HIS A 36 4.03 -8.18 6.58
N PRO A 37 5.05 -7.29 6.51
CA PRO A 37 6.08 -7.34 5.46
C PRO A 37 6.93 -8.62 5.47
N GLY A 38 7.05 -9.28 6.62
CA GLY A 38 7.76 -10.56 6.77
C GLY A 38 6.91 -11.82 6.52
N LEU A 39 5.64 -11.69 6.14
CA LEU A 39 4.72 -12.82 5.93
C LEU A 39 4.06 -12.77 4.54
N SER A 40 3.52 -13.90 4.10
CA SER A 40 2.74 -13.98 2.87
C SER A 40 1.41 -13.22 2.99
N ILE A 41 0.93 -12.68 1.86
CA ILE A 41 -0.33 -11.91 1.80
C ILE A 41 -1.52 -12.88 1.73
N VAL A 42 -2.48 -12.72 2.65
CA VAL A 42 -3.65 -13.63 2.76
C VAL A 42 -5.01 -12.97 2.46
N GLY A 43 -5.13 -11.64 2.55
CA GLY A 43 -6.34 -10.90 2.14
C GLY A 43 -7.63 -11.17 2.94
N VAL A 44 -7.52 -11.65 4.19
CA VAL A 44 -8.67 -12.07 5.01
C VAL A 44 -9.39 -10.91 5.69
N CYS A 45 -8.68 -9.94 6.28
CA CYS A 45 -9.32 -8.91 7.11
C CYS A 45 -10.09 -7.84 6.33
N ARG A 46 -9.75 -7.62 5.05
CA ARG A 46 -10.35 -6.61 4.15
C ARG A 46 -10.38 -5.17 4.69
N ILE A 47 -9.61 -4.86 5.73
CA ILE A 47 -9.53 -3.50 6.27
C ILE A 47 -8.78 -2.56 5.32
N CYS A 48 -7.85 -3.08 4.54
CA CYS A 48 -7.05 -2.33 3.57
C CYS A 48 -7.75 -2.10 2.22
N LEU A 49 -9.09 -2.04 2.19
CA LEU A 49 -9.85 -1.75 0.97
C LEU A 49 -9.74 -0.26 0.63
N VAL A 50 -9.27 0.03 -0.58
CA VAL A 50 -9.07 1.36 -1.18
C VAL A 50 -9.28 1.28 -2.68
#